data_AF-A0A2M6YK64-F1
#
_entry.id   AF-A0A2M6YK64-F1
#
_cell.length_a   1.000
_cell.length_b   1.000
_cell.length_c   1.000
_cell.angle_alpha   90.00
_cell.angle_beta   90.00
_cell.angle_gamma   90.00
#
_symmetry.space_group_name_H-M   'P 1'
#
loop_
_entity.id
_entity.type
_entity.pdbx_description
1 polymer ?
#
loop_
_entity_poly.entity_id
_entity_poly.type
_entity_poly.pdbx_seq_one_letter_code
_entity_poly.pdbx_strand_id
1 'polypeptide(L)'
;MRRIVGRLARTAGDRAPFVAVAHAPGIDVVHLKNLLLAPPRHVSSALRRGFPIMLSLFSQPGAPTSLLERSLAAVQVGDEGECARVEELAAAVHDVLPEARCVRNIETVLSLINIRHRLTIRRNEAGVLRGGNSRWGKNARMEEEREPITLVLGLLPCEQCDHLKACHKRGGKRLRTLLDEYTEMHEKAMRCMAGLMIDFERHAQCLLAFRLVSPDQHLTEMGLLAHRTGLNIPQTFVEVLQHGHLLSSEIDCSLAVMGGFVEWSELDSLPRIGPLADEIDELSPHYVAMEPVLNSTTENMLRFGMLAPMPSIEQSAILLALRRGKSAWVLAQQLGITVGALTRLDQKARYFMDRVRA
;
A
#
# COMPACT_ATOMS: atom_id res chain seq x y z
N MET A 1 -19.29 9.41 18.48
CA MET A 1 -20.59 9.43 19.20
C MET A 1 -21.45 10.64 18.90
N ARG A 2 -21.01 11.88 19.16
CA ARG A 2 -21.84 13.09 18.96
C ARG A 2 -22.48 13.21 17.57
N ARG A 3 -21.77 12.84 16.48
CA ARG A 3 -22.35 12.78 15.12
C ARG A 3 -23.48 11.76 14.97
N ILE A 4 -23.41 10.62 15.66
CA ILE A 4 -24.45 9.59 15.64
C ILE A 4 -25.63 10.05 16.49
N VAL A 5 -25.35 10.53 17.70
CA VAL A 5 -26.38 11.04 18.63
C VAL A 5 -27.12 12.25 18.04
N GLY A 6 -26.42 13.16 17.37
CA GLY A 6 -27.01 14.31 16.70
C GLY A 6 -27.93 13.97 15.53
N ARG A 7 -27.87 12.74 14.99
CA ARG A 7 -28.81 12.25 13.96
C ARG A 7 -30.08 11.64 14.55
N LEU A 8 -30.16 11.44 15.87
CA LEU A 8 -31.28 10.77 16.53
C LEU A 8 -32.45 11.71 16.82
N ALA A 9 -32.22 13.02 16.87
CA ALA A 9 -33.30 13.99 17.03
C ALA A 9 -33.94 14.28 15.66
N ARG A 10 -35.20 13.89 15.46
CA ARG A 10 -36.00 14.43 14.36
C ARG A 10 -36.32 15.88 14.68
N THR A 11 -36.16 16.77 13.70
CA THR A 11 -36.40 18.22 13.87
C THR A 11 -37.84 18.58 14.21
N ALA A 12 -38.80 17.65 14.05
CA ALA A 12 -40.19 17.82 14.48
C ALA A 12 -40.74 16.52 15.07
N GLY A 13 -41.29 16.59 16.30
CA GLY A 13 -42.14 15.54 16.88
C GLY A 13 -41.61 14.82 18.12
N ASP A 14 -40.30 14.80 18.34
CA ASP A 14 -39.71 14.07 19.47
C ASP A 14 -39.43 15.02 20.65
N ARG A 15 -39.88 14.64 21.87
CA ARG A 15 -39.64 15.43 23.09
C ARG A 15 -38.19 15.38 23.57
N ALA A 16 -37.51 14.26 23.35
CA ALA A 16 -36.09 14.07 23.65
C ALA A 16 -35.53 12.84 22.91
N PRO A 17 -34.32 12.92 22.33
CA PRO A 17 -33.65 11.74 21.78
C PRO A 17 -33.24 10.79 22.91
N PHE A 18 -33.49 9.49 22.75
CA PHE A 18 -32.99 8.45 23.66
C PHE A 18 -31.86 7.68 22.98
N VAL A 19 -30.83 7.32 23.75
CA VAL A 19 -29.72 6.47 23.31
C VAL A 19 -29.66 5.28 24.22
N ALA A 20 -29.89 4.08 23.68
CA ALA A 20 -29.66 2.84 24.39
C ALA A 20 -28.31 2.25 23.97
N VAL A 21 -27.47 1.88 24.93
CA VAL A 21 -26.23 1.15 24.68
C VAL A 21 -26.42 -0.26 25.23
N ALA A 22 -26.41 -1.25 24.33
CA ALA A 22 -26.49 -2.65 24.74
C ALA A 22 -25.17 -3.07 25.39
N HIS A 23 -25.23 -3.60 26.61
CA HIS A 23 -24.04 -4.13 27.28
C HIS A 23 -23.63 -5.47 26.66
N ALA A 24 -22.37 -5.61 26.29
CA ALA A 24 -21.78 -6.83 25.76
C ALA A 24 -20.44 -7.10 26.47
N PRO A 25 -20.01 -8.37 26.59
CA PRO A 25 -18.68 -8.71 27.07
C PRO A 25 -17.62 -7.95 26.26
N GLY A 26 -16.84 -7.10 26.92
CA GLY A 26 -15.83 -6.23 26.30
C GLY A 26 -16.17 -4.74 26.25
N ILE A 27 -17.37 -4.32 26.67
CA ILE A 27 -17.69 -2.89 26.82
C ILE A 27 -17.13 -2.37 28.15
N ASP A 28 -16.15 -1.48 28.06
CA ASP A 28 -15.66 -0.69 29.19
C ASP A 28 -16.56 0.55 29.39
N VAL A 29 -17.28 0.57 30.52
CA VAL A 29 -18.19 1.66 30.90
C VAL A 29 -17.43 2.98 31.08
N VAL A 30 -16.18 2.94 31.54
CA VAL A 30 -15.34 4.13 31.69
C VAL A 30 -14.97 4.69 30.33
N HIS A 31 -14.55 3.84 29.40
CA HIS A 31 -14.30 4.25 28.02
C HIS A 31 -15.55 4.84 27.36
N LEU A 32 -16.72 4.22 27.54
CA LEU A 32 -17.99 4.72 27.01
C LEU A 32 -18.36 6.10 27.58
N LYS A 33 -18.25 6.28 28.90
CA LYS A 33 -18.44 7.58 29.57
C LYS A 33 -17.49 8.62 28.97
N ASN A 34 -16.21 8.28 28.85
CA ASN A 34 -15.21 9.18 28.27
C ASN A 34 -15.55 9.53 26.82
N LEU A 35 -16.03 8.59 26.02
CA LEU A 35 -16.40 8.80 24.62
C LEU A 35 -17.68 9.65 24.45
N LEU A 36 -18.60 9.60 25.42
CA LEU A 36 -19.82 10.43 25.46
C LEU A 36 -19.51 11.86 25.93
N LEU A 37 -18.70 11.99 26.98
CA LEU A 37 -18.39 13.27 27.61
C LEU A 37 -17.22 14.01 26.96
N ALA A 38 -16.36 13.32 26.20
CA ALA A 38 -15.20 13.93 25.57
C ALA A 38 -15.60 15.16 24.73
N PRO A 39 -14.78 16.22 24.76
CA PRO A 39 -14.94 17.33 23.84
C PRO A 39 -14.82 16.84 22.38
N PRO A 40 -15.41 17.56 21.41
CA PRO A 40 -15.16 17.27 20.00
C PRO A 40 -13.65 17.25 19.75
N ARG A 41 -13.15 16.21 19.10
CA ARG A 41 -11.74 16.16 18.72
C ARG A 41 -11.44 17.29 17.74
N HIS A 42 -10.27 17.90 17.88
CA HIS A 42 -9.77 18.85 16.89
C HIS A 42 -9.71 18.18 15.51
N VAL A 43 -10.04 18.94 14.48
CA VAL A 43 -9.83 18.50 13.09
C VAL A 43 -8.33 18.45 12.88
N SER A 44 -7.78 17.25 12.76
CA SER A 44 -6.38 17.04 12.38
C SER A 44 -6.31 16.81 10.87
N SER A 45 -5.23 17.30 10.26
CA SER A 45 -4.92 16.99 8.88
C SER A 45 -4.79 15.47 8.72
N ALA A 46 -5.54 14.93 7.75
CA ALA A 46 -5.44 13.54 7.33
C ALA A 46 -4.72 13.43 5.99
N LEU A 47 -3.85 14.40 5.65
CA LEU A 47 -3.06 14.39 4.43
C LEU A 47 -2.29 13.07 4.35
N ARG A 48 -2.78 12.17 3.49
CA ARG A 48 -2.18 10.84 3.33
C ARG A 48 -0.91 10.97 2.52
N ARG A 49 0.05 10.13 2.88
CA ARG A 49 1.33 10.02 2.21
C ARG A 49 1.24 8.87 1.24
N GLY A 50 1.21 9.18 -0.04
CA GLY A 50 1.06 8.17 -1.08
C GLY A 50 0.99 8.79 -2.47
N PHE A 51 1.22 7.95 -3.48
CA PHE A 51 1.33 8.41 -4.86
C PHE A 51 0.10 9.17 -5.40
N PRO A 52 -1.16 8.84 -5.05
CA PRO A 52 -2.32 9.61 -5.53
C PRO A 52 -2.25 11.10 -5.17
N ILE A 53 -1.83 11.42 -3.94
CA ILE A 53 -1.70 12.81 -3.48
C ILE A 53 -0.50 13.46 -4.14
N MET A 54 0.62 12.75 -4.27
CA MET A 54 1.82 13.26 -4.94
C MET A 54 1.52 13.61 -6.40
N LEU A 55 0.91 12.69 -7.15
CA LEU A 55 0.48 12.90 -8.52
C LEU A 55 -0.52 14.06 -8.62
N SER A 56 -1.44 14.17 -7.66
CA SER A 56 -2.35 15.32 -7.57
C SER A 56 -1.59 16.63 -7.40
N LEU A 57 -0.60 16.70 -6.52
CA LEU A 57 0.23 17.91 -6.32
C LEU A 57 1.00 18.28 -7.60
N PHE A 58 1.61 17.31 -8.28
CA PHE A 58 2.30 17.52 -9.56
C PHE A 58 1.37 17.86 -10.73
N SER A 59 0.06 17.63 -10.60
CA SER A 59 -0.94 18.03 -11.61
C SER A 59 -1.37 19.49 -11.49
N GLN A 60 -1.12 20.13 -10.34
CA GLN A 60 -1.53 21.51 -10.08
C GLN A 60 -0.50 22.51 -10.62
N PRO A 61 -0.94 23.73 -10.98
CA PRO A 61 -0.01 24.78 -11.38
C PRO A 61 0.85 25.24 -10.19
N GLY A 62 2.16 25.39 -10.43
CA GLY A 62 3.15 25.87 -9.47
C GLY A 62 3.97 24.75 -8.82
N ALA A 63 4.89 25.13 -7.93
CA ALA A 63 5.75 24.16 -7.25
C ALA A 63 4.93 23.30 -6.26
N PRO A 64 5.00 21.96 -6.32
CA PRO A 64 4.31 21.07 -5.39
C PRO A 64 4.62 21.33 -3.91
N THR A 65 5.87 21.71 -3.61
CA THR A 65 6.31 22.08 -2.26
C THR A 65 5.54 23.28 -1.72
N SER A 66 5.31 24.31 -2.54
CA SER A 66 4.51 25.48 -2.15
C SER A 66 3.05 25.13 -1.80
N LEU A 67 2.49 24.07 -2.38
CA LEU A 67 1.14 23.59 -2.07
C LEU A 67 1.13 22.83 -0.73
N LEU A 68 2.19 22.05 -0.46
CA LEU A 68 2.35 21.40 0.83
C LEU A 68 2.53 22.40 1.97
N GLU A 69 3.32 23.45 1.77
CA GLU A 69 3.54 24.54 2.75
C GLU A 69 2.25 25.30 3.09
N ARG A 70 1.27 25.32 2.18
CA ARG A 70 -0.05 25.92 2.40
C ARG A 70 -1.10 24.95 2.93
N SER A 71 -0.75 23.68 3.13
CA SER A 71 -1.70 22.66 3.55
C SER A 71 -2.10 22.81 5.03
N LEU A 72 -3.24 22.24 5.41
CA LEU A 72 -3.62 22.17 6.83
C LEU A 72 -2.57 21.42 7.67
N ALA A 73 -1.85 20.47 7.08
CA ALA A 73 -0.75 19.79 7.76
C ALA A 73 0.35 20.78 8.15
N ALA A 74 0.70 21.70 7.26
CA ALA A 74 1.69 22.76 7.49
C ALA A 74 1.28 23.73 8.60
N VAL A 75 0.01 24.12 8.64
CA VAL A 75 -0.51 25.03 9.67
C VAL A 75 -0.56 24.36 11.05
N GLN A 76 -0.67 23.03 11.08
CA GLN A 76 -0.72 22.23 12.30
C GLN A 76 0.65 21.67 12.73
N VAL A 77 1.72 22.16 12.11
CA VAL A 77 3.10 21.72 12.40
C VAL A 77 3.42 21.89 13.89
N GLY A 78 4.11 20.88 14.43
CA GLY A 78 4.61 20.86 15.80
C GLY A 78 5.72 21.89 16.07
N ASP A 79 6.36 21.74 17.23
CA ASP A 79 7.46 22.58 17.71
C ASP A 79 8.61 22.67 16.68
N GLU A 80 9.14 23.87 16.44
CA GLU A 80 10.29 24.12 15.55
C GLU A 80 11.50 23.26 15.95
N GLY A 81 11.67 22.98 17.25
CA GLY A 81 12.71 22.09 17.76
C GLY A 81 12.56 20.64 17.29
N GLU A 82 11.33 20.14 17.12
CA GLU A 82 11.09 18.80 16.60
C GLU A 82 11.43 18.70 15.11
N CYS A 83 11.16 19.75 14.32
CA CYS A 83 11.58 19.83 12.91
C CYS A 83 13.11 19.75 12.79
N ALA A 84 13.85 20.61 13.51
CA ALA A 84 15.30 20.66 13.45
C ALA A 84 15.93 19.30 13.78
N ARG A 85 15.42 18.61 14.82
CA ARG A 85 15.94 17.29 15.20
C ARG A 85 15.71 16.22 14.13
N VAL A 86 14.58 16.27 13.43
CA VAL A 86 14.28 15.35 12.31
C VAL A 86 15.28 15.54 11.16
N GLU A 87 15.58 16.79 10.81
CA GLU A 87 16.56 17.13 9.77
C GLU A 87 17.97 16.65 10.14
N GLU A 88 18.39 16.87 11.40
CA GLU A 88 19.66 16.38 11.92
C GLU A 88 19.78 14.85 11.82
N LEU A 89 18.74 14.12 12.21
CA LEU A 89 18.73 12.66 12.13
C LEU A 89 18.79 12.17 10.68
N ALA A 90 18.03 12.81 9.78
CA ALA A 90 18.05 12.48 8.36
C ALA A 90 19.44 12.71 7.74
N ALA A 91 20.08 13.84 8.03
CA ALA A 91 21.45 14.13 7.60
C ALA A 91 22.46 13.14 8.19
N ALA A 92 22.35 12.82 9.49
CA ALA A 92 23.24 11.87 10.14
C ALA A 92 23.12 10.44 9.57
N VAL A 93 21.92 10.00 9.16
CA VAL A 93 21.72 8.71 8.47
C VAL A 93 22.37 8.74 7.09
N HIS A 94 22.26 9.85 6.36
CA HIS A 94 22.92 10.04 5.07
C HIS A 94 24.44 9.84 5.18
N ASP A 95 25.07 10.48 6.17
CA ASP A 95 26.52 10.42 6.39
C ASP A 95 27.03 9.02 6.77
N VAL A 96 26.22 8.25 7.49
CA VAL A 96 26.59 6.88 7.93
C VAL A 96 26.51 5.88 6.77
N LEU A 97 25.83 6.23 5.68
CA LEU A 97 25.51 5.33 4.57
C LEU A 97 25.90 5.93 3.19
N PRO A 98 27.17 6.32 2.96
CA PRO A 98 27.58 7.07 1.77
C PRO A 98 27.33 6.32 0.47
N GLU A 99 27.63 5.01 0.46
CA GLU A 99 27.52 4.10 -0.71
C GLU A 99 26.29 3.18 -0.62
N ALA A 100 25.21 3.62 0.04
CA ALA A 100 24.00 2.81 0.08
C ALA A 100 23.35 2.70 -1.30
N ARG A 101 22.91 1.48 -1.65
CA ARG A 101 22.19 1.19 -2.91
C ARG A 101 20.71 1.58 -2.88
N CYS A 102 20.16 1.81 -1.70
CA CYS A 102 18.84 2.42 -1.54
C CYS A 102 18.95 3.94 -1.52
N VAL A 103 17.82 4.63 -1.69
CA VAL A 103 17.76 6.06 -1.45
C VAL A 103 18.19 6.35 0.00
N ARG A 104 19.17 7.25 0.13
CA ARG A 104 19.78 7.67 1.41
C ARG A 104 18.85 8.60 2.19
N ASN A 105 17.68 8.08 2.51
CA ASN A 105 16.61 8.73 3.24
C ASN A 105 16.23 7.85 4.44
N ILE A 106 16.06 8.47 5.62
CA ILE A 106 15.83 7.76 6.87
C ILE A 106 14.55 6.88 6.83
N GLU A 107 13.48 7.36 6.20
CA GLU A 107 12.24 6.61 6.00
C GLU A 107 12.44 5.38 5.10
N THR A 108 13.23 5.53 4.03
CA THR A 108 13.58 4.42 3.14
C THR A 108 14.36 3.33 3.89
N VAL A 109 15.37 3.70 4.67
CA VAL A 109 16.18 2.74 5.44
C VAL A 109 15.33 2.00 6.47
N LEU A 110 14.51 2.73 7.24
CA LEU A 110 13.59 2.12 8.21
C LEU A 110 12.58 1.19 7.54
N SER A 111 11.99 1.63 6.43
CA SER A 111 11.03 0.83 5.68
C SER A 111 11.65 -0.47 5.16
N LEU A 112 12.89 -0.42 4.66
CA LEU A 112 13.62 -1.62 4.22
C LEU A 112 13.94 -2.59 5.36
N ILE A 113 14.33 -2.08 6.53
CA ILE A 113 14.52 -2.89 7.75
C ILE A 113 13.23 -3.61 8.11
N ASN A 114 12.11 -2.88 8.14
CA ASN A 114 10.79 -3.41 8.45
C ASN A 114 10.31 -4.43 7.41
N ILE A 115 10.45 -4.14 6.11
CA ILE A 115 10.09 -5.05 5.01
C ILE A 115 10.88 -6.35 5.15
N ARG A 116 12.20 -6.29 5.25
CA ARG A 116 13.04 -7.49 5.40
C ARG A 116 12.64 -8.29 6.64
N HIS A 117 12.44 -7.63 7.77
CA HIS A 117 12.06 -8.29 9.02
C HIS A 117 10.73 -9.03 8.87
N ARG A 118 9.69 -8.37 8.35
CA ARG A 118 8.38 -8.98 8.10
C ARG A 118 8.46 -10.16 7.13
N LEU A 119 9.18 -10.02 6.02
CA LEU A 119 9.36 -11.10 5.05
C LEU A 119 10.13 -12.29 5.65
N THR A 120 11.13 -12.03 6.49
CA THR A 120 11.88 -13.08 7.20
C THR A 120 10.99 -13.84 8.17
N ILE A 121 10.15 -13.13 8.94
CA ILE A 121 9.16 -13.74 9.83
C ILE A 121 8.20 -14.61 9.01
N ARG A 122 7.55 -14.05 7.97
CA ARG A 122 6.61 -14.79 7.12
C ARG A 122 7.23 -16.04 6.50
N ARG A 123 8.46 -15.95 5.98
CA ARG A 123 9.20 -17.10 5.44
C ARG A 123 9.41 -18.21 6.48
N ASN A 124 9.74 -17.82 7.72
CA ASN A 124 9.96 -18.75 8.81
C ASN A 124 8.64 -19.38 9.30
N GLU A 125 7.58 -18.58 9.42
CA GLU A 125 6.23 -19.03 9.80
C GLU A 125 5.62 -20.02 8.80
N ALA A 126 5.83 -19.78 7.50
CA ALA A 126 5.48 -20.72 6.44
C ALA A 126 6.14 -22.10 6.62
N GLY A 127 7.19 -22.22 7.43
CA GLY A 127 7.81 -23.50 7.81
C GLY A 127 7.33 -24.14 9.11
N VAL A 128 6.69 -23.38 10.01
CA VAL A 128 6.39 -23.82 11.39
C VAL A 128 4.93 -24.24 11.53
N LEU A 129 4.02 -23.64 10.75
CA LEU A 129 2.60 -23.95 10.80
C LEU A 129 2.26 -25.22 10.01
N ARG A 130 2.35 -26.41 10.66
CA ARG A 130 1.44 -27.59 10.53
C ARG A 130 2.14 -28.93 10.85
N GLY A 131 2.41 -29.17 12.14
CA GLY A 131 2.81 -30.48 12.68
C GLY A 131 1.70 -31.55 12.57
N GLY A 132 1.58 -32.19 11.40
CA GLY A 132 0.67 -33.32 11.18
C GLY A 132 1.18 -34.26 10.09
N ASN A 133 0.96 -35.56 10.24
CA ASN A 133 1.73 -36.69 9.70
C ASN A 133 1.79 -36.96 8.17
N SER A 134 1.49 -36.03 7.26
CA SER A 134 1.66 -36.27 5.81
C SER A 134 2.87 -35.52 5.24
N ARG A 135 3.96 -36.26 4.95
CA ARG A 135 5.30 -35.71 4.68
C ARG A 135 5.53 -35.24 3.23
N TRP A 136 4.73 -35.69 2.26
CA TRP A 136 5.00 -35.46 0.83
C TRP A 136 4.20 -34.30 0.20
N GLY A 137 2.90 -34.18 0.46
CA GLY A 137 2.08 -33.07 -0.09
C GLY A 137 2.24 -31.73 0.63
N LYS A 138 2.74 -31.72 1.88
CA LYS A 138 2.95 -30.50 2.66
C LYS A 138 4.18 -29.71 2.24
N ASN A 139 5.23 -30.41 1.82
CA ASN A 139 6.48 -29.75 1.43
C ASN A 139 6.31 -28.94 0.15
N ALA A 140 5.58 -29.46 -0.84
CA ALA A 140 5.30 -28.73 -2.09
C ALA A 140 4.55 -27.41 -1.84
N ARG A 141 3.49 -27.44 -1.02
CA ARG A 141 2.71 -26.23 -0.69
C ARG A 141 3.47 -25.23 0.18
N MET A 142 4.32 -25.70 1.10
CA MET A 142 5.19 -24.80 1.87
C MET A 142 6.25 -24.15 0.99
N GLU A 143 6.78 -24.87 0.00
CA GLU A 143 7.73 -24.32 -0.97
C GLU A 143 7.06 -23.26 -1.84
N GLU A 144 5.83 -23.54 -2.31
CA GLU A 144 4.99 -22.61 -3.09
C GLU A 144 4.69 -21.29 -2.32
N GLU A 145 4.46 -21.35 -1.00
CA GLU A 145 4.28 -20.14 -0.18
C GLU A 145 5.60 -19.40 0.14
N ARG A 146 6.74 -20.10 0.11
CA ARG A 146 8.06 -19.55 0.44
C ARG A 146 8.79 -18.95 -0.74
N GLU A 147 8.59 -19.50 -1.93
CA GLU A 147 9.28 -19.10 -3.15
C GLU A 147 9.03 -17.61 -3.48
N PRO A 148 7.78 -17.08 -3.47
CA PRO A 148 7.53 -15.66 -3.68
C PRO A 148 8.22 -14.77 -2.63
N ILE A 149 8.23 -15.20 -1.36
CA ILE A 149 8.89 -14.44 -0.29
C ILE A 149 10.41 -14.42 -0.47
N THR A 150 10.97 -15.56 -0.89
CA THR A 150 12.41 -15.71 -1.13
C THR A 150 12.85 -14.88 -2.33
N LEU A 151 12.05 -14.86 -3.40
CA LEU A 151 12.25 -13.99 -4.55
C LEU A 151 12.30 -12.52 -4.13
N VAL A 152 11.28 -12.02 -3.41
CA VAL A 152 11.24 -10.61 -2.96
C VAL A 152 12.40 -10.28 -2.01
N LEU A 153 12.80 -11.19 -1.13
CA LEU A 153 13.98 -11.00 -0.28
C LEU A 153 15.27 -10.86 -1.11
N GLY A 154 15.39 -11.63 -2.21
CA GLY A 154 16.50 -11.54 -3.16
C GLY A 154 16.52 -10.24 -3.96
N LEU A 155 15.36 -9.61 -4.18
CA LEU A 155 15.23 -8.31 -4.87
C LEU A 155 15.54 -7.11 -3.97
N LEU A 156 15.79 -7.30 -2.67
CA LEU A 156 16.12 -6.18 -1.79
C LEU A 156 17.47 -5.56 -2.20
N PRO A 157 17.56 -4.21 -2.34
CA PRO A 157 18.82 -3.54 -2.64
C PRO A 157 19.90 -3.80 -1.57
N CYS A 158 19.46 -4.17 -0.36
CA CYS A 158 20.31 -4.53 0.76
C CYS A 158 21.18 -5.76 0.49
N GLU A 159 20.76 -6.73 -0.34
CA GLU A 159 21.52 -7.97 -0.57
C GLU A 159 22.87 -7.71 -1.25
N GLN A 160 22.95 -6.64 -2.04
CA GLN A 160 24.17 -6.25 -2.76
C GLN A 160 24.81 -4.99 -2.16
N CYS A 161 24.36 -4.55 -0.97
CA CYS A 161 24.82 -3.33 -0.32
C CYS A 161 25.92 -3.62 0.71
N ASP A 162 27.01 -2.86 0.66
CA ASP A 162 28.12 -2.96 1.63
C ASP A 162 27.66 -2.72 3.09
N HIS A 163 26.56 -1.97 3.24
CA HIS A 163 25.96 -1.64 4.52
C HIS A 163 25.01 -2.71 5.08
N LEU A 164 24.81 -3.87 4.40
CA LEU A 164 23.91 -4.94 4.85
C LEU A 164 24.11 -5.32 6.32
N LYS A 165 25.38 -5.44 6.74
CA LYS A 165 25.73 -5.76 8.13
C LYS A 165 25.36 -4.63 9.10
N ALA A 166 25.62 -3.38 8.69
CA ALA A 166 25.34 -2.19 9.47
C ALA A 166 23.83 -1.92 9.63
N CYS A 167 22.99 -2.33 8.67
CA CYS A 167 21.54 -2.15 8.74
C CYS A 167 20.80 -3.35 9.37
N HIS A 168 21.18 -4.60 9.08
CA HIS A 168 20.36 -5.78 9.42
C HIS A 168 21.02 -6.80 10.37
N LYS A 169 22.35 -6.99 10.36
CA LYS A 169 23.03 -8.08 11.11
C LYS A 169 23.67 -7.57 12.40
N ARG A 170 22.85 -7.18 13.38
CA ARG A 170 23.25 -6.54 14.66
C ARG A 170 23.86 -5.14 14.56
N GLY A 171 23.82 -4.54 13.37
CA GLY A 171 23.92 -3.11 13.10
C GLY A 171 25.11 -2.32 13.66
N GLY A 172 25.47 -1.21 13.02
CA GLY A 172 26.38 -0.25 13.64
C GLY A 172 25.68 0.39 14.83
N LYS A 173 26.30 0.41 16.03
CA LYS A 173 25.70 1.04 17.23
C LYS A 173 25.18 2.44 16.93
N ARG A 174 25.96 3.23 16.17
CA ARG A 174 25.59 4.58 15.73
C ARG A 174 24.31 4.60 14.88
N LEU A 175 24.24 3.81 13.80
CA LEU A 175 23.06 3.78 12.94
C LEU A 175 21.81 3.34 13.70
N ARG A 176 21.92 2.29 14.52
CA ARG A 176 20.81 1.84 15.36
C ARG A 176 20.29 2.97 16.25
N THR A 177 21.17 3.67 16.97
CA THR A 177 20.77 4.78 17.84
C THR A 177 20.01 5.86 17.06
N LEU A 178 20.47 6.23 15.85
CA LEU A 178 19.76 7.20 15.00
C LEU A 178 18.36 6.71 14.58
N LEU A 179 18.25 5.44 14.20
CA LEU A 179 17.00 4.84 13.75
C LEU A 179 16.01 4.63 14.91
N ASP A 180 16.50 4.22 16.07
CA ASP A 180 15.69 4.06 17.29
C ASP A 180 15.14 5.42 17.73
N GLU A 181 16.00 6.44 17.79
CA GLU A 181 15.60 7.81 18.12
C GLU A 181 14.57 8.35 17.12
N TYR A 182 14.80 8.16 15.82
CA TYR A 182 13.83 8.55 14.81
C TYR A 182 12.51 7.80 14.96
N THR A 183 12.54 6.50 15.29
CA THR A 183 11.34 5.69 15.50
C THR A 183 10.53 6.18 16.70
N GLU A 184 11.20 6.53 17.80
CA GLU A 184 10.56 7.09 19.00
C GLU A 184 9.89 8.45 18.71
N MET A 185 10.51 9.28 17.88
CA MET A 185 9.95 10.56 17.46
C MET A 185 9.11 10.49 16.18
N HIS A 186 8.93 9.32 15.57
CA HIS A 186 8.33 9.21 14.23
C HIS A 186 6.94 9.84 14.19
N GLU A 187 6.04 9.53 15.13
CA GLU A 187 4.71 10.17 15.17
C GLU A 187 4.76 11.71 15.25
N LYS A 188 5.81 12.26 15.88
CA LYS A 188 6.04 13.71 15.98
C LYS A 188 6.63 14.26 14.68
N ALA A 189 7.63 13.59 14.13
CA ALA A 189 8.20 13.88 12.81
C ALA A 189 7.10 13.91 11.73
N MET A 190 6.15 12.98 11.83
CA MET A 190 5.03 12.89 10.90
C MET A 190 4.02 14.05 11.02
N ARG A 191 4.07 14.81 12.11
CA ARG A 191 3.27 16.02 12.35
C ARG A 191 4.07 17.31 12.13
N CYS A 192 5.33 17.23 11.73
CA CYS A 192 6.16 18.39 11.49
C CYS A 192 6.47 18.56 10.00
N MET A 193 6.90 19.78 9.59
CA MET A 193 7.14 20.07 8.18
C MET A 193 8.32 19.26 7.64
N ALA A 194 9.40 19.14 8.41
CA ALA A 194 10.59 18.37 8.01
C ALA A 194 10.24 16.91 7.68
N GLY A 195 9.49 16.23 8.53
CA GLY A 195 9.08 14.84 8.27
C GLY A 195 8.06 14.70 7.13
N LEU A 196 7.28 15.73 6.81
CA LEU A 196 6.45 15.76 5.61
C LEU A 196 7.32 15.92 4.35
N MET A 197 8.32 16.79 4.39
CA MET A 197 9.25 17.03 3.28
C MET A 197 10.12 15.82 2.97
N ILE A 198 10.67 15.16 4.00
CA ILE A 198 11.45 13.91 3.84
C ILE A 198 10.63 12.84 3.10
N ASP A 199 9.35 12.72 3.44
CA ASP A 199 8.47 11.74 2.80
C ASP A 199 8.03 12.17 1.40
N PHE A 200 7.77 13.47 1.19
CA PHE A 200 7.49 14.05 -0.13
C PHE A 200 8.65 13.79 -1.08
N GLU A 201 9.88 14.11 -0.69
CA GLU A 201 11.08 13.92 -1.51
C GLU A 201 11.27 12.45 -1.88
N ARG A 202 11.07 11.52 -0.93
CA ARG A 202 11.13 10.08 -1.18
C ARG A 202 10.16 9.65 -2.28
N HIS A 203 8.91 10.09 -2.22
CA HIS A 203 7.91 9.75 -3.24
C HIS A 203 8.17 10.48 -4.57
N ALA A 204 8.58 11.75 -4.53
CA ALA A 204 8.90 12.52 -5.73
C ALA A 204 10.07 11.91 -6.51
N GLN A 205 11.13 11.48 -5.81
CA GLN A 205 12.25 10.77 -6.42
C GLN A 205 11.80 9.43 -7.04
N CYS A 206 10.89 8.71 -6.39
CA CYS A 206 10.29 7.50 -6.95
C CYS A 206 9.51 7.81 -8.24
N LEU A 207 8.62 8.81 -8.23
CA LEU A 207 7.87 9.22 -9.42
C LEU A 207 8.78 9.66 -10.58
N LEU A 208 9.87 10.36 -10.29
CA LEU A 208 10.88 10.75 -11.26
C LEU A 208 11.62 9.53 -11.84
N ALA A 209 11.99 8.57 -10.99
CA ALA A 209 12.68 7.34 -11.43
C ALA A 209 11.81 6.49 -12.36
N PHE A 210 10.50 6.44 -12.13
CA PHE A 210 9.51 5.79 -13.00
C PHE A 210 9.03 6.68 -14.16
N ARG A 211 9.65 7.85 -14.38
CA ARG A 211 9.31 8.80 -15.46
C ARG A 211 7.84 9.21 -15.47
N LEU A 212 7.19 9.19 -14.31
CA LEU A 212 5.82 9.69 -14.12
C LEU A 212 5.82 11.20 -13.93
N VAL A 213 6.94 11.74 -13.45
CA VAL A 213 7.20 13.17 -13.32
C VAL A 213 8.45 13.51 -14.12
N SER A 214 8.44 14.63 -14.84
CA SER A 214 9.61 15.14 -15.57
C SER A 214 10.60 15.82 -14.61
N PRO A 215 11.87 16.02 -15.02
CA PRO A 215 12.83 16.81 -14.25
C PRO A 215 12.34 18.22 -13.92
N ASP A 216 11.50 18.79 -14.79
CA ASP A 216 10.87 20.11 -14.62
C ASP A 216 9.66 20.09 -13.67
N GLN A 217 9.45 18.98 -12.92
CA GLN A 217 8.38 18.81 -11.94
C GLN A 217 6.95 18.87 -12.52
N HIS A 218 6.75 18.36 -13.73
CA HIS A 218 5.42 18.22 -14.33
C HIS A 218 5.08 16.74 -14.55
N LEU A 219 3.79 16.38 -14.50
CA LEU A 219 3.37 15.03 -14.89
C LEU A 219 3.69 14.78 -16.36
N THR A 220 4.29 13.63 -16.65
CA THR A 220 4.40 13.11 -18.02
C THR A 220 3.07 12.55 -18.49
N GLU A 221 2.96 12.12 -19.75
CA GLU A 221 1.75 11.42 -20.24
C GLU A 221 1.42 10.19 -19.37
N MET A 222 2.44 9.44 -18.97
CA MET A 222 2.30 8.29 -18.08
C MET A 222 1.98 8.71 -16.65
N GLY A 223 2.50 9.85 -16.18
CA GLY A 223 2.10 10.45 -14.92
C GLY A 223 0.63 10.85 -14.87
N LEU A 224 0.12 11.44 -15.97
CA LEU A 224 -1.29 11.79 -16.12
C LEU A 224 -2.15 10.53 -16.14
N LEU A 225 -1.74 9.49 -16.86
CA LEU A 225 -2.42 8.20 -16.85
C LEU A 225 -2.46 7.61 -15.43
N ALA A 226 -1.31 7.52 -14.75
CA ALA A 226 -1.20 7.06 -13.37
C ALA A 226 -2.14 7.84 -12.44
N HIS A 227 -2.16 9.17 -12.56
CA HIS A 227 -3.03 10.04 -11.76
C HIS A 227 -4.51 9.70 -11.96
N ARG A 228 -4.93 9.47 -13.20
CA ARG A 228 -6.33 9.14 -13.54
C ARG A 228 -6.79 7.79 -12.99
N THR A 229 -5.87 6.83 -12.85
CA THR A 229 -6.21 5.50 -12.33
C THR A 229 -6.66 5.50 -10.86
N GLY A 230 -6.11 6.42 -10.06
CA GLY A 230 -6.36 6.46 -8.62
C GLY A 230 -5.78 5.30 -7.81
N LEU A 231 -4.90 4.47 -8.38
CA LEU A 231 -4.19 3.41 -7.65
C LEU A 231 -3.24 4.02 -6.61
N ASN A 232 -3.10 3.41 -5.41
CA ASN A 232 -2.12 3.92 -4.45
C ASN A 232 -0.69 3.71 -4.90
N ILE A 233 -0.42 2.67 -5.69
CA ILE A 233 0.90 2.34 -6.26
C ILE A 233 0.72 2.08 -7.77
N PRO A 234 0.67 3.14 -8.60
CA PRO A 234 0.41 3.00 -10.03
C PRO A 234 1.61 2.49 -10.86
N GLN A 235 2.82 2.46 -10.29
CA GLN A 235 4.06 2.14 -11.00
C GLN A 235 4.02 0.77 -11.66
N THR A 236 3.58 -0.26 -10.94
CA THR A 236 3.48 -1.63 -11.48
C THR A 236 2.55 -1.69 -12.68
N PHE A 237 1.39 -1.05 -12.59
CA PHE A 237 0.44 -1.00 -13.69
C PHE A 237 1.02 -0.27 -14.91
N VAL A 238 1.60 0.91 -14.71
CA VAL A 238 2.15 1.72 -15.81
C VAL A 238 3.29 1.00 -16.52
N GLU A 239 4.24 0.43 -15.78
CA GLU A 239 5.37 -0.30 -16.38
C GLU A 239 4.88 -1.48 -17.21
N VAL A 240 3.95 -2.28 -16.68
CA VAL A 240 3.39 -3.42 -17.41
C VAL A 240 2.60 -2.98 -18.65
N LEU A 241 1.88 -1.86 -18.56
CA LEU A 241 1.18 -1.28 -19.70
C LEU A 241 2.15 -0.84 -20.80
N GLN A 242 3.24 -0.16 -20.44
CA GLN A 242 4.25 0.32 -21.40
C GLN A 242 4.95 -0.82 -22.13
N HIS A 243 5.11 -1.97 -21.49
CA HIS A 243 5.68 -3.18 -22.11
C HIS A 243 4.63 -3.98 -22.93
N GLY A 244 3.38 -3.51 -23.00
CA GLY A 244 2.35 -4.09 -23.86
C GLY A 244 1.73 -5.39 -23.33
N HIS A 245 1.97 -5.77 -22.07
CA HIS A 245 1.54 -7.06 -21.53
C HIS A 245 0.07 -7.09 -21.06
N LEU A 246 -0.61 -5.94 -20.98
CA LEU A 246 -2.02 -5.85 -20.52
C LEU A 246 -3.06 -6.01 -21.63
N LEU A 247 -2.63 -6.06 -22.89
CA LEU A 247 -3.53 -6.10 -24.04
C LEU A 247 -3.53 -7.52 -24.63
N SER A 248 -4.71 -8.15 -24.61
CA SER A 248 -5.01 -9.42 -25.28
C SER A 248 -5.90 -9.18 -26.50
N SER A 249 -5.98 -10.16 -27.41
CA SER A 249 -6.98 -10.16 -28.48
C SER A 249 -8.41 -10.22 -27.94
N GLU A 250 -8.60 -10.78 -26.74
CA GLU A 250 -9.90 -10.83 -26.06
C GLU A 250 -10.03 -9.66 -25.07
N ILE A 251 -11.09 -8.87 -25.25
CA ILE A 251 -11.34 -7.68 -24.44
C ILE A 251 -11.62 -8.05 -22.97
N ASP A 252 -12.34 -9.13 -22.73
CA ASP A 252 -12.69 -9.59 -21.37
C ASP A 252 -11.47 -10.07 -20.60
N CYS A 253 -10.53 -10.76 -21.26
CA CYS A 253 -9.25 -11.14 -20.66
C CYS A 253 -8.40 -9.92 -20.32
N SER A 254 -8.32 -8.93 -21.22
CA SER A 254 -7.61 -7.67 -20.94
C SER A 254 -8.19 -6.94 -19.72
N LEU A 255 -9.53 -6.86 -19.65
CA LEU A 255 -10.25 -6.25 -18.53
C LEU A 255 -10.01 -7.00 -17.22
N ALA A 256 -10.03 -8.34 -17.27
CA ALA A 256 -9.77 -9.19 -16.13
C ALA A 256 -8.36 -8.96 -15.58
N VAL A 257 -7.32 -9.07 -16.42
CA VAL A 257 -5.91 -8.85 -16.03
C VAL A 257 -5.70 -7.47 -15.41
N MET A 258 -6.26 -6.42 -16.03
CA MET A 258 -6.18 -5.06 -15.50
C MET A 258 -6.90 -4.92 -14.15
N GLY A 259 -8.00 -5.65 -13.96
CA GLY A 259 -8.71 -5.73 -12.69
C GLY A 259 -7.89 -6.32 -11.54
N GLY A 260 -6.89 -7.15 -11.83
CA GLY A 260 -5.95 -7.67 -10.84
C GLY A 260 -5.07 -6.61 -10.17
N PHE A 261 -4.95 -5.42 -10.76
CA PHE A 261 -4.24 -4.27 -10.15
C PHE A 261 -5.13 -3.45 -9.20
N VAL A 262 -6.45 -3.69 -9.22
CA VAL A 262 -7.39 -2.92 -8.41
C VAL A 262 -7.28 -3.32 -6.94
N GLU A 263 -7.08 -2.33 -6.08
CA GLU A 263 -6.95 -2.57 -4.65
C GLU A 263 -8.25 -3.09 -4.02
N TRP A 264 -8.17 -4.33 -3.52
CA TRP A 264 -9.26 -4.97 -2.82
C TRP A 264 -8.75 -5.82 -1.66
N SER A 265 -8.85 -5.24 -0.46
CA SER A 265 -8.35 -5.80 0.81
C SER A 265 -9.17 -6.97 1.35
N GLU A 266 -10.30 -7.31 0.74
CA GLU A 266 -11.17 -8.41 1.19
C GLU A 266 -10.68 -9.77 0.66
N LEU A 267 -9.60 -9.78 -0.13
CA LEU A 267 -9.06 -10.96 -0.80
C LEU A 267 -7.98 -11.72 0.00
N ASP A 268 -7.35 -11.07 0.98
CA ASP A 268 -6.22 -11.63 1.76
C ASP A 268 -6.56 -12.95 2.49
N SER A 269 -7.84 -13.31 2.54
CA SER A 269 -8.37 -14.50 3.20
C SER A 269 -8.97 -15.55 2.27
N LEU A 270 -8.89 -15.42 0.93
CA LEU A 270 -9.53 -16.39 0.02
C LEU A 270 -8.81 -17.74 0.03
N PRO A 271 -9.46 -18.80 0.53
CA PRO A 271 -8.93 -20.15 0.44
C PRO A 271 -9.70 -20.85 -0.68
N ARG A 272 -9.11 -21.01 -1.87
CA ARG A 272 -9.33 -22.10 -2.87
C ARG A 272 -9.29 -21.56 -4.31
N ILE A 273 -8.28 -22.03 -5.03
CA ILE A 273 -8.13 -21.94 -6.50
C ILE A 273 -9.24 -22.74 -7.23
N GLY A 274 -9.82 -23.76 -6.57
CA GLY A 274 -10.72 -24.75 -7.17
C GLY A 274 -11.84 -24.22 -8.08
N PRO A 275 -12.71 -23.29 -7.67
CA PRO A 275 -13.84 -22.84 -8.51
C PRO A 275 -13.46 -21.94 -9.69
N LEU A 276 -12.19 -21.52 -9.77
CA LEU A 276 -11.65 -20.59 -10.75
C LEU A 276 -10.48 -21.18 -11.55
N ALA A 277 -10.27 -22.50 -11.49
CA ALA A 277 -9.12 -23.16 -12.11
C ALA A 277 -9.04 -22.85 -13.63
N ASP A 278 -10.16 -22.98 -14.34
CA ASP A 278 -10.21 -22.71 -15.79
C ASP A 278 -9.83 -21.26 -16.12
N GLU A 279 -10.35 -20.28 -15.35
CA GLU A 279 -9.99 -18.87 -15.53
C GLU A 279 -8.54 -18.58 -15.17
N ILE A 280 -8.00 -19.23 -14.14
CA ILE A 280 -6.61 -19.07 -13.72
C ILE A 280 -5.65 -19.66 -14.77
N ASP A 281 -5.94 -20.86 -15.27
CA ASP A 281 -5.13 -21.50 -16.32
C ASP A 281 -5.06 -20.63 -17.57
N GLU A 282 -6.16 -19.98 -17.93
CA GLU A 282 -6.21 -19.06 -19.06
C GLU A 282 -5.46 -17.74 -18.82
N LEU A 283 -5.53 -17.19 -17.61
CA LEU A 283 -4.84 -15.95 -17.26
C LEU A 283 -3.35 -16.15 -16.98
N SER A 284 -2.93 -17.36 -16.64
CA SER A 284 -1.56 -17.69 -16.23
C SER A 284 -0.50 -17.26 -17.24
N PRO A 285 -0.63 -17.49 -18.57
CA PRO A 285 0.34 -17.01 -19.55
C PRO A 285 0.55 -15.50 -19.52
N HIS A 286 -0.50 -14.71 -19.25
CA HIS A 286 -0.38 -13.26 -19.13
C HIS A 286 0.45 -12.88 -17.89
N TYR A 287 0.21 -13.53 -16.75
CA TYR A 287 0.96 -13.27 -15.52
C TYR A 287 2.43 -13.67 -15.63
N VAL A 288 2.72 -14.82 -16.25
CA VAL A 288 4.09 -15.25 -16.54
C VAL A 288 4.79 -14.25 -17.46
N ALA A 289 4.10 -13.72 -18.48
CA ALA A 289 4.67 -12.70 -19.36
C ALA A 289 4.96 -11.36 -18.65
N MET A 290 4.14 -10.98 -17.66
CA MET A 290 4.32 -9.76 -16.87
C MET A 290 5.43 -9.89 -15.81
N GLU A 291 5.77 -11.10 -15.38
CA GLU A 291 6.64 -11.37 -14.24
C GLU A 291 8.00 -10.65 -14.30
N PRO A 292 8.75 -10.64 -15.42
CA PRO A 292 10.03 -9.94 -15.49
C PRO A 292 9.89 -8.42 -15.23
N VAL A 293 8.84 -7.80 -15.77
CA VAL A 293 8.54 -6.38 -15.60
C VAL A 293 8.13 -6.08 -14.16
N LEU A 294 7.29 -6.93 -13.57
CA LEU A 294 6.86 -6.81 -12.18
C LEU A 294 8.03 -6.99 -11.19
N ASN A 295 8.93 -7.94 -11.45
CA ASN A 295 10.13 -8.16 -10.64
C ASN A 295 11.07 -6.97 -10.72
N SER A 296 11.35 -6.45 -11.93
CA SER A 296 12.17 -5.25 -12.11
C SER A 296 11.55 -4.02 -11.44
N THR A 297 10.23 -3.84 -11.59
CA THR A 297 9.50 -2.75 -10.94
C THR A 297 9.56 -2.87 -9.42
N THR A 298 9.41 -4.08 -8.88
CA THR A 298 9.52 -4.35 -7.44
C THR A 298 10.93 -4.04 -6.94
N GLU A 299 11.98 -4.48 -7.63
CA GLU A 299 13.37 -4.14 -7.29
C GLU A 299 13.57 -2.62 -7.23
N ASN A 300 13.09 -1.89 -8.24
CA ASN A 300 13.19 -0.43 -8.30
C ASN A 300 12.40 0.25 -7.17
N MET A 301 11.18 -0.21 -6.88
CA MET A 301 10.37 0.29 -5.75
C MET A 301 11.04 0.05 -4.40
N LEU A 302 11.70 -1.10 -4.23
CA LEU A 302 12.42 -1.42 -2.99
C LEU A 302 13.61 -0.48 -2.76
N ARG A 303 14.21 0.12 -3.80
CA ARG A 303 15.24 1.18 -3.62
C ARG A 303 14.72 2.39 -2.86
N PHE A 304 13.41 2.65 -2.89
CA PHE A 304 12.73 3.70 -2.14
C PHE A 304 12.14 3.20 -0.80
N GLY A 305 12.34 1.92 -0.47
CA GLY A 305 11.77 1.29 0.73
C GLY A 305 10.27 1.04 0.61
N MET A 306 9.77 0.86 -0.61
CA MET A 306 8.37 0.60 -0.89
C MET A 306 8.23 -0.80 -1.48
N LEU A 307 7.28 -1.58 -0.94
CA LEU A 307 6.94 -2.88 -1.49
C LEU A 307 5.72 -2.70 -2.40
N ALA A 308 5.91 -2.92 -3.70
CA ALA A 308 4.82 -2.90 -4.65
C ALA A 308 3.90 -4.12 -4.45
N PRO A 309 2.57 -3.95 -4.43
CA PRO A 309 1.65 -5.07 -4.45
C PRO A 309 1.72 -5.72 -5.84
N MET A 310 1.77 -7.04 -5.86
CA MET A 310 1.62 -7.82 -7.09
C MET A 310 0.15 -7.81 -7.51
N PRO A 311 -0.16 -7.75 -8.81
CA PRO A 311 -1.53 -7.92 -9.27
C PRO A 311 -2.04 -9.31 -8.85
N SER A 312 -3.30 -9.42 -8.41
CA SER A 312 -3.88 -10.70 -8.00
C SER A 312 -4.49 -11.42 -9.20
N ILE A 313 -3.98 -12.62 -9.50
CA ILE A 313 -4.53 -13.49 -10.54
C ILE A 313 -5.93 -14.00 -10.15
N GLU A 314 -6.20 -14.18 -8.87
CA GLU A 314 -7.51 -14.61 -8.37
C GLU A 314 -8.56 -13.52 -8.59
N GLN A 315 -8.21 -12.24 -8.37
CA GLN A 315 -9.10 -11.11 -8.70
C GLN A 315 -9.42 -11.07 -10.18
N SER A 316 -8.40 -11.24 -11.02
CA SER A 316 -8.56 -11.31 -12.47
C SER A 316 -9.47 -12.47 -12.86
N ALA A 317 -9.27 -13.65 -12.26
CA ALA A 317 -10.07 -14.84 -12.54
C ALA A 317 -11.54 -14.65 -12.12
N ILE A 318 -11.80 -14.02 -10.97
CA ILE A 318 -13.15 -13.64 -10.54
C ILE A 318 -13.81 -12.72 -11.57
N LEU A 319 -13.09 -11.72 -12.06
CA LEU A 319 -13.61 -10.78 -13.04
C LEU A 319 -13.88 -11.46 -14.38
N LEU A 320 -12.97 -12.32 -14.86
CA LEU A 320 -13.15 -13.10 -16.08
C LEU A 320 -14.39 -14.01 -15.99
N ALA A 321 -14.53 -14.71 -14.87
CA ALA A 321 -15.69 -15.53 -14.56
C ALA A 321 -17.01 -14.74 -14.64
N LEU A 322 -17.06 -13.55 -14.02
CA LEU A 322 -18.22 -12.66 -14.07
C LEU A 322 -18.53 -12.19 -15.50
N ARG A 323 -17.49 -11.88 -16.30
CA ARG A 323 -17.64 -11.45 -17.70
C ARG A 323 -18.20 -12.54 -18.59
N ARG A 324 -17.84 -13.79 -18.31
CA ARG A 324 -18.37 -14.99 -18.96
C ARG A 324 -19.77 -15.38 -18.50
N GLY A 325 -20.41 -14.55 -17.68
CA GLY A 325 -21.78 -14.74 -17.25
C GLY A 325 -21.93 -15.71 -16.08
N LYS A 326 -20.84 -16.11 -15.39
CA LYS A 326 -21.00 -16.83 -14.11
C LYS A 326 -21.76 -15.92 -13.13
N SER A 327 -22.75 -16.49 -12.45
CA SER A 327 -23.57 -15.75 -11.49
C SER A 327 -22.73 -15.26 -10.31
N ALA A 328 -22.80 -13.96 -10.01
CA ALA A 328 -22.14 -13.37 -8.84
C ALA A 328 -22.56 -14.04 -7.53
N TRP A 329 -23.80 -14.53 -7.44
CA TRP A 329 -24.27 -15.26 -6.26
C TRP A 329 -23.58 -16.62 -6.11
N VAL A 330 -23.43 -17.36 -7.21
CA VAL A 330 -22.76 -18.67 -7.23
C VAL A 330 -21.28 -18.51 -6.88
N LEU A 331 -20.61 -17.53 -7.50
CA LEU A 331 -19.20 -17.22 -7.21
C LEU A 331 -19.01 -16.80 -5.74
N ALA A 332 -19.87 -15.92 -5.22
CA ALA A 332 -19.82 -15.49 -3.83
C ALA A 332 -19.93 -16.68 -2.87
N GLN A 333 -20.87 -17.59 -3.12
CA GLN A 333 -21.04 -18.80 -2.32
C GLN A 333 -19.83 -19.74 -2.40
N GLN A 334 -19.28 -19.96 -3.60
CA GLN A 334 -18.14 -20.85 -3.82
C GLN A 334 -16.84 -20.33 -3.19
N LEU A 335 -16.64 -19.00 -3.22
CA LEU A 335 -15.45 -18.33 -2.71
C LEU A 335 -15.56 -17.95 -1.23
N GLY A 336 -16.75 -18.06 -0.62
CA GLY A 336 -16.98 -17.68 0.77
C GLY A 336 -16.92 -16.17 1.01
N ILE A 337 -17.30 -15.36 0.02
CA ILE A 337 -17.34 -13.89 0.08
C ILE A 337 -18.76 -13.38 -0.15
N THR A 338 -19.00 -12.09 0.13
CA THR A 338 -20.32 -11.50 -0.09
C THR A 338 -20.52 -11.08 -1.54
N VAL A 339 -21.76 -11.15 -2.04
CA VAL A 339 -22.11 -10.62 -3.37
C VAL A 339 -21.76 -9.13 -3.48
N GLY A 340 -21.98 -8.35 -2.42
CA GLY A 340 -21.64 -6.93 -2.40
C GLY A 340 -20.13 -6.68 -2.58
N ALA A 341 -19.28 -7.60 -2.13
CA ALA A 341 -17.83 -7.51 -2.31
C ALA A 341 -17.44 -7.73 -3.79
N LEU A 342 -18.02 -8.75 -4.44
CA LEU A 342 -17.87 -8.98 -5.89
C LEU A 342 -18.37 -7.81 -6.73
N THR A 343 -19.54 -7.27 -6.40
CA THR A 343 -20.10 -6.11 -7.10
C THR A 343 -19.18 -4.89 -6.98
N ARG A 344 -18.58 -4.65 -5.80
CA ARG A 344 -17.60 -3.57 -5.61
C ARG A 344 -16.34 -3.80 -6.44
N LEU A 345 -15.84 -5.03 -6.52
CA LEU A 345 -14.69 -5.36 -7.36
C LEU A 345 -14.99 -5.05 -8.84
N ASP A 346 -16.11 -5.55 -9.37
CA ASP A 346 -16.48 -5.30 -10.77
C ASP A 346 -16.70 -3.80 -11.06
N GLN A 347 -17.36 -3.07 -10.15
CA GLN A 347 -17.53 -1.62 -10.28
C GLN A 347 -16.19 -0.87 -10.29
N LYS A 348 -15.27 -1.21 -9.37
CA LYS A 348 -13.95 -0.60 -9.32
C LYS A 348 -13.14 -0.92 -10.57
N ALA A 349 -13.18 -2.16 -11.04
CA ALA A 349 -12.50 -2.58 -12.27
C ALA A 349 -13.03 -1.81 -13.48
N ARG A 350 -14.36 -1.69 -13.65
CA ARG A 350 -14.95 -0.87 -14.72
C ARG A 350 -14.51 0.59 -14.64
N TYR A 351 -14.61 1.20 -13.45
CA TYR A 351 -14.19 2.58 -13.24
C TYR A 351 -12.71 2.79 -13.59
N PHE A 352 -11.84 1.89 -13.14
CA PHE A 352 -10.42 1.89 -13.46
C PHE A 352 -10.19 1.82 -14.98
N MET A 353 -10.90 0.94 -15.67
CA MET A 353 -10.79 0.77 -17.12
C MET A 353 -11.27 1.99 -17.90
N ASP A 354 -12.37 2.60 -17.49
CA ASP A 354 -12.88 3.83 -18.11
C ASP A 354 -11.84 4.96 -17.99
N ARG A 355 -11.07 5.00 -16.89
CA ARG A 355 -9.99 5.97 -16.68
C ARG A 355 -8.75 5.71 -17.51
N VAL A 356 -8.47 4.45 -17.84
CA VAL A 356 -7.34 4.06 -18.70
C VAL A 356 -7.63 4.38 -20.17
N ARG A 357 -8.91 4.29 -20.59
CA ARG A 357 -9.35 4.53 -21.98
C ARG A 357 -9.61 6.00 -22.31
N ALA A 358 -10.04 6.79 -21.33
CA ALA A 358 -10.16 8.24 -21.46
C ALA A 358 -8.79 8.89 -21.59
#